data_AF-A0A848TW82-F1
#
_entry.id   AF-A0A848TW82-F1
#
_cell.length_a   1.000
_cell.length_b   1.000
_cell.length_c   1.000
_cell.angle_alpha   90.00
_cell.angle_beta   90.00
_cell.angle_gamma   90.00
#
_symmetry.space_group_name_H-M   'P 1'
#
loop_
_entity.id
_entity.type
_entity.pdbx_description
1 polymer ?
#
loop_
_entity_poly.entity_id
_entity_poly.type
_entity_poly.pdbx_seq_one_letter_code
_entity_poly.pdbx_strand_id
1 'polypeptide(L)'
;MKLFKVIAAVAACVVIGGAAQAATKQSSGNCMFSDLSGAVACVGPITGNAQQVDPNAGSGLFGITDWQAIQKNTDFQGGPTGSFTVVDHGYSVVAVLLKSGNQYAAYRLDDWFGGVLTFATANSKGLSNYVVVGTSPVPLPAAAWMLLAGLGGLVFVRRRRLKAA
;
A
#
# COMPACT_ATOMS: atom_id res chain seq x y z
N MET A 1 0.21 21.34 62.31
CA MET A 1 0.86 20.01 62.26
C MET A 1 -0.08 19.01 61.61
N LYS A 2 0.46 18.11 60.77
CA LYS A 2 -0.16 16.97 60.06
C LYS A 2 -0.90 17.38 58.77
N LEU A 3 -0.37 17.29 57.55
CA LEU A 3 0.43 16.28 56.81
C LEU A 3 -0.35 14.98 56.50
N PHE A 4 -0.93 14.88 55.28
CA PHE A 4 -1.19 13.65 54.50
C PHE A 4 -1.46 14.08 53.04
N LYS A 5 -0.44 14.19 52.17
CA LYS A 5 0.11 13.17 51.24
C LYS A 5 -0.89 12.55 50.25
N VAL A 6 -0.72 12.98 48.99
CA VAL A 6 -0.60 12.19 47.74
C VAL A 6 -1.70 11.19 47.39
N ILE A 7 -2.44 11.46 46.31
CA ILE A 7 -3.04 10.43 45.45
C ILE A 7 -2.37 10.56 44.08
N ALA A 8 -1.49 9.59 43.80
CA ALA A 8 -0.89 9.38 42.49
C ALA A 8 -1.93 8.70 41.58
N ALA A 9 -2.26 9.33 40.46
CA ALA A 9 -3.04 8.69 39.41
C ALA A 9 -2.12 7.74 38.63
N VAL A 10 -2.33 6.43 38.83
CA VAL A 10 -1.78 5.37 38.00
C VAL A 10 -2.53 5.41 36.67
N ALA A 11 -1.97 6.09 35.68
CA ALA A 11 -2.40 5.93 34.29
C ALA A 11 -1.78 4.62 33.76
N ALA A 12 -2.65 3.62 33.62
CA ALA A 12 -2.34 2.30 33.14
C ALA A 12 -1.58 2.32 31.81
N CYS A 13 -0.62 1.40 31.70
CA CYS A 13 0.10 1.07 30.49
C CYS A 13 -0.86 0.88 29.30
N VAL A 14 -0.85 1.81 28.34
CA VAL A 14 -1.13 1.44 26.95
C VAL A 14 0.19 0.94 26.40
N VAL A 15 0.44 -0.35 26.60
CA VAL A 15 1.39 -1.09 25.79
C VAL A 15 0.85 -0.97 24.37
N ILE A 16 1.42 -0.07 23.57
CA ILE A 16 1.31 -0.13 22.12
C ILE A 16 2.18 -1.32 21.71
N GLY A 17 1.71 -2.52 22.08
CA GLY A 17 2.08 -3.75 21.43
C GLY A 17 1.39 -3.65 20.09
N GLY A 18 2.03 -2.95 19.14
CA GLY A 18 1.74 -3.14 17.75
C GLY A 18 1.90 -4.63 17.52
N ALA A 19 0.77 -5.34 17.42
CA ALA A 19 0.77 -6.59 16.72
C ALA A 19 1.37 -6.23 15.36
N ALA A 20 2.61 -6.64 15.13
CA ALA A 20 3.10 -6.80 13.78
C ALA A 20 2.01 -7.63 13.12
N GLN A 21 1.25 -6.99 12.22
CA GLN A 21 0.23 -7.67 11.46
C GLN A 21 1.01 -8.73 10.70
N ALA A 22 0.97 -9.97 11.21
CA ALA A 22 1.47 -11.11 10.51
C ALA A 22 0.67 -11.11 9.22
N ALA A 23 1.33 -10.77 8.11
CA ALA A 23 0.73 -10.70 6.79
C ALA A 23 -0.05 -11.99 6.58
N THR A 24 -1.38 -11.92 6.73
CA THR A 24 -2.25 -13.03 6.46
C THR A 24 -2.10 -13.32 4.99
N LYS A 25 -1.49 -14.46 4.68
CA LYS A 25 -1.37 -15.00 3.34
C LYS A 25 -2.78 -15.13 2.76
N GLN A 26 -3.20 -14.15 1.99
CA GLN A 26 -4.41 -14.27 1.21
C GLN A 26 -4.01 -14.89 -0.12
N SER A 27 -4.03 -16.23 -0.17
CA SER A 27 -3.98 -16.97 -1.43
C SER A 27 -5.26 -16.69 -2.20
N SER A 28 -5.35 -15.51 -2.81
CA SER A 28 -6.37 -15.22 -3.81
C SER A 28 -6.01 -16.03 -5.05
N GLY A 29 -6.98 -16.83 -5.52
CA GLY A 29 -6.77 -17.97 -6.40
C GLY A 29 -6.03 -17.69 -7.72
N ASN A 30 -5.48 -18.77 -8.27
CA ASN A 30 -4.99 -18.96 -9.63
C ASN A 30 -3.97 -17.97 -10.23
N CYS A 31 -3.46 -16.98 -9.52
CA CYS A 31 -2.26 -16.29 -9.95
C CYS A 31 -1.10 -17.30 -9.97
N MET A 32 -0.36 -17.42 -11.08
CA MET A 32 0.57 -18.54 -11.36
C MET A 32 1.72 -18.76 -10.35
N PHE A 33 1.74 -18.02 -9.25
CA PHE A 33 2.86 -17.92 -8.35
C PHE A 33 2.31 -18.14 -6.95
N SER A 34 2.75 -19.23 -6.34
CA SER A 34 2.46 -19.52 -4.95
C SER A 34 3.21 -18.53 -4.07
N ASP A 35 2.53 -17.43 -3.76
CA ASP A 35 2.86 -16.37 -2.81
C ASP A 35 3.90 -15.31 -3.27
N LEU A 36 3.44 -14.06 -3.27
CA LEU A 36 4.26 -12.87 -3.07
C LEU A 36 4.00 -12.38 -1.64
N SER A 37 5.05 -12.20 -0.84
CA SER A 37 4.91 -11.77 0.56
C SER A 37 4.18 -10.42 0.65
N GLY A 38 3.11 -10.36 1.44
CA GLY A 38 2.36 -9.12 1.69
C GLY A 38 1.36 -8.74 0.59
N ALA A 39 1.16 -9.57 -0.43
CA ALA A 39 0.12 -9.32 -1.42
C ALA A 39 -1.29 -9.56 -0.85
N VAL A 40 -2.17 -8.59 -1.06
CA VAL A 40 -3.58 -8.61 -0.60
C VAL A 40 -4.55 -9.05 -1.70
N ALA A 41 -4.15 -8.87 -2.96
CA ALA A 41 -4.92 -9.27 -4.12
C ALA A 41 -3.98 -9.58 -5.29
N CYS A 42 -4.45 -10.37 -6.25
CA CYS A 42 -3.70 -10.66 -7.45
C CYS A 42 -4.59 -10.80 -8.69
N VAL A 43 -4.01 -10.56 -9.87
CA VAL A 43 -4.64 -10.74 -11.19
C VAL A 43 -3.68 -11.49 -12.10
N GLY A 44 -4.10 -12.64 -12.61
CA GLY A 44 -3.35 -13.44 -13.58
C GLY A 44 -3.76 -14.91 -13.54
N PRO A 45 -3.16 -15.79 -14.37
CA PRO A 45 -2.21 -15.50 -15.45
C PRO A 45 -2.75 -14.58 -16.53
N ILE A 46 -1.91 -13.67 -17.02
CA ILE A 46 -2.13 -12.98 -18.29
C ILE A 46 -0.99 -13.34 -19.24
N THR A 47 -1.34 -13.73 -20.47
CA THR A 47 -0.35 -14.03 -21.52
C THR A 47 0.30 -12.73 -21.99
N GLY A 48 1.63 -12.72 -22.08
CA GLY A 48 2.39 -11.58 -22.59
C GLY A 48 3.55 -11.16 -21.71
N ASN A 49 3.95 -9.90 -21.82
CA ASN A 49 5.09 -9.34 -21.12
C ASN A 49 4.66 -8.20 -20.18
N ALA A 50 4.92 -8.34 -18.89
CA ALA A 50 4.57 -7.36 -17.85
C ALA A 50 5.09 -5.94 -18.14
N GLN A 51 6.19 -5.81 -18.91
CA GLN A 51 6.79 -4.53 -19.30
C GLN A 51 5.97 -3.73 -20.32
N GLN A 52 5.16 -4.43 -21.11
CA GLN A 52 4.41 -3.85 -22.22
C GLN A 52 2.95 -3.59 -21.84
N VAL A 53 2.59 -3.91 -20.60
CA VAL A 53 1.25 -3.70 -20.08
C VAL A 53 1.17 -2.27 -19.62
N ASP A 54 0.21 -1.54 -20.16
CA ASP A 54 -0.21 -0.28 -19.57
C ASP A 54 -1.12 -0.59 -18.36
N PRO A 55 -0.64 -0.40 -17.12
CA PRO A 55 -1.44 -0.68 -15.92
C PRO A 55 -2.66 0.25 -15.81
N ASN A 56 -2.76 1.30 -16.63
CA ASN A 56 -3.87 2.25 -16.63
C ASN A 56 -4.87 2.02 -17.77
N ALA A 57 -4.64 1.02 -18.63
CA ALA A 57 -5.54 0.73 -19.74
C ALA A 57 -6.92 0.24 -19.29
N GLY A 58 -7.98 0.63 -20.02
CA GLY A 58 -9.36 0.20 -19.73
C GLY A 58 -9.85 0.70 -18.38
N SER A 59 -10.27 -0.22 -17.51
CA SER A 59 -10.65 0.08 -16.12
C SER A 59 -9.44 0.23 -15.18
N GLY A 60 -8.22 0.07 -15.70
CA GLY A 60 -7.01 0.06 -14.90
C GLY A 60 -6.81 -1.24 -14.11
N LEU A 61 -5.55 -1.51 -13.78
CA LEU A 61 -5.13 -2.66 -13.00
C LEU A 61 -5.70 -2.54 -11.58
N PHE A 62 -6.36 -3.59 -11.09
CA PHE A 62 -7.12 -3.57 -9.83
C PHE A 62 -8.19 -2.46 -9.74
N GLY A 63 -8.70 -1.96 -10.86
CA GLY A 63 -9.66 -0.86 -10.89
C GLY A 63 -9.07 0.53 -10.61
N ILE A 64 -7.74 0.65 -10.68
CA ILE A 64 -6.97 1.87 -10.42
C ILE A 64 -6.30 2.30 -11.74
N THR A 65 -6.40 3.58 -12.09
CA THR A 65 -5.87 4.15 -13.35
C THR A 65 -4.80 5.23 -13.16
N ASP A 66 -4.30 5.40 -11.93
CA ASP A 66 -3.19 6.33 -11.60
C ASP A 66 -1.93 5.56 -11.18
N TRP A 67 -1.62 4.47 -11.88
CA TRP A 67 -0.39 3.74 -11.66
C TRP A 67 0.79 4.45 -12.30
N GLN A 68 1.83 4.65 -11.51
CA GLN A 68 3.11 5.18 -11.96
C GLN A 68 4.20 4.14 -11.78
N ALA A 69 5.08 4.00 -12.78
CA ALA A 69 6.20 3.07 -12.70
C ALA A 69 7.24 3.54 -11.68
N ILE A 70 7.56 2.66 -10.72
CA ILE A 70 8.50 2.93 -9.64
C ILE A 70 9.85 2.30 -9.97
N GLN A 71 9.83 1.01 -10.29
CA GLN A 71 11.03 0.20 -10.48
C GLN A 71 10.72 -0.88 -11.51
N LYS A 72 11.69 -1.22 -12.35
CA LYS A 72 11.58 -2.36 -13.26
C LYS A 72 12.94 -2.98 -13.49
N ASN A 73 12.97 -4.30 -13.72
CA ASN A 73 14.17 -4.98 -14.18
C ASN A 73 13.82 -5.92 -15.32
N THR A 74 14.31 -5.60 -16.52
CA THR A 74 13.93 -6.28 -17.76
C THR A 74 14.53 -7.67 -17.93
N ASP A 75 15.65 -7.92 -17.26
CA ASP A 75 16.50 -9.09 -17.45
C ASP A 75 16.81 -9.71 -16.08
N PHE A 76 15.78 -9.81 -15.25
CA PHE A 76 15.91 -10.44 -13.95
C PHE A 76 16.07 -11.94 -14.15
N GLN A 77 17.22 -12.51 -13.76
CA GLN A 77 17.47 -13.95 -13.85
C GLN A 77 17.16 -14.62 -12.51
N GLY A 78 15.89 -14.56 -12.11
CA GLY A 78 15.42 -15.16 -10.87
C GLY A 78 15.16 -16.65 -11.03
N GLY A 79 15.60 -17.45 -10.06
CA GLY A 79 15.16 -18.85 -9.95
C GLY A 79 13.66 -18.97 -9.66
N PRO A 80 13.14 -20.19 -9.49
CA PRO A 80 11.74 -20.43 -9.11
C PRO A 80 11.35 -19.78 -7.78
N THR A 81 12.31 -19.52 -6.91
CA THR A 81 12.13 -18.76 -5.67
C THR A 81 13.23 -17.72 -5.56
N GLY A 82 12.95 -16.62 -4.86
CA GLY A 82 13.94 -15.58 -4.63
C GLY A 82 13.37 -14.35 -3.96
N SER A 83 14.16 -13.28 -3.98
CA SER A 83 13.77 -12.01 -3.40
C SER A 83 14.34 -10.83 -4.17
N PHE A 84 13.64 -9.71 -4.11
CA PHE A 84 14.17 -8.43 -4.56
C PHE A 84 13.72 -7.33 -3.61
N THR A 85 14.53 -6.26 -3.54
CA THR A 85 14.21 -5.09 -2.72
C THR A 85 13.45 -4.09 -3.56
N VAL A 86 12.38 -3.54 -2.98
CA VAL A 86 11.70 -2.35 -3.50
C VAL A 86 12.10 -1.18 -2.62
N VAL A 87 12.58 -0.13 -3.28
CA VAL A 87 12.93 1.13 -2.62
C VAL A 87 11.64 1.81 -2.17
N ASP A 88 11.63 2.30 -0.94
CA ASP A 88 10.50 3.06 -0.40
C ASP A 88 10.38 4.40 -1.12
N HIS A 89 9.17 4.72 -1.56
CA HIS A 89 8.85 5.96 -2.25
C HIS A 89 7.58 6.63 -1.72
N GLY A 90 7.04 6.15 -0.59
CA GLY A 90 5.87 6.73 0.06
C GLY A 90 4.56 6.62 -0.71
N TYR A 91 4.39 5.57 -1.52
CA TYR A 91 3.14 5.28 -2.21
C TYR A 91 2.12 4.62 -1.27
N SER A 92 0.84 4.94 -1.43
CA SER A 92 -0.25 4.40 -0.60
C SER A 92 -0.65 2.98 -1.01
N VAL A 93 -0.55 2.67 -2.30
CA VAL A 93 -0.86 1.35 -2.88
C VAL A 93 0.22 1.04 -3.91
N VAL A 94 0.74 -0.18 -3.86
CA VAL A 94 1.76 -0.66 -4.79
C VAL A 94 1.24 -1.91 -5.50
N ALA A 95 1.54 -2.05 -6.78
CA ALA A 95 1.35 -3.29 -7.50
C ALA A 95 2.66 -3.78 -8.11
N VAL A 96 2.90 -5.08 -7.99
CA VAL A 96 4.08 -5.77 -8.49
C VAL A 96 3.65 -6.72 -9.59
N LEU A 97 4.14 -6.50 -10.80
CA LEU A 97 3.94 -7.38 -11.94
C LEU A 97 5.16 -8.29 -12.07
N LEU A 98 4.92 -9.59 -11.99
CA LEU A 98 5.96 -10.62 -12.03
C LEU A 98 5.78 -11.46 -13.28
N LYS A 99 6.84 -11.55 -14.10
CA LYS A 99 6.84 -12.34 -15.33
C LYS A 99 7.64 -13.62 -15.15
N SER A 100 7.05 -14.72 -15.62
CA SER A 100 7.73 -16.00 -15.74
C SER A 100 7.25 -16.75 -16.98
N GLY A 101 8.21 -17.23 -17.79
CA GLY A 101 7.90 -17.80 -19.10
C GLY A 101 7.09 -16.81 -19.96
N ASN A 102 6.00 -17.27 -20.57
CA ASN A 102 5.19 -16.48 -21.50
C ASN A 102 4.01 -15.74 -20.83
N GLN A 103 3.96 -15.73 -19.50
CA GLN A 103 2.84 -15.18 -18.75
C GLN A 103 3.35 -14.29 -17.60
N TYR A 104 2.45 -13.46 -17.08
CA TYR A 104 2.71 -12.65 -15.90
C TYR A 104 1.48 -12.61 -15.00
N ALA A 105 1.68 -12.25 -13.74
CA ALA A 105 0.61 -11.86 -12.83
C ALA A 105 0.97 -10.55 -12.13
N ALA A 106 -0.05 -9.80 -11.77
CA ALA A 106 0.05 -8.61 -10.95
C ALA A 106 -0.39 -8.93 -9.52
N TYR A 107 0.29 -8.33 -8.55
CA TYR A 107 0.03 -8.47 -7.12
C TYR A 107 -0.13 -7.10 -6.50
N ARG A 108 -1.25 -6.84 -5.84
CA ARG A 108 -1.49 -5.59 -5.11
C ARG A 108 -1.00 -5.74 -3.68
N LEU A 109 -0.37 -4.70 -3.16
CA LEU A 109 0.01 -4.54 -1.77
C LEU A 109 -0.65 -3.25 -1.27
N ASP A 110 -1.47 -3.40 -0.23
CA ASP A 110 -2.18 -2.31 0.42
C ASP A 110 -1.42 -2.03 1.73
N ASP A 111 -0.31 -1.29 1.67
CA ASP A 111 0.37 -0.65 2.81
C ASP A 111 1.66 0.06 2.33
N TRP A 112 2.12 1.05 3.11
CA TRP A 112 3.40 1.76 2.91
C TRP A 112 4.53 0.77 2.63
N PHE A 113 5.01 0.75 1.38
CA PHE A 113 5.87 -0.35 0.93
C PHE A 113 7.31 0.09 0.67
N GLY A 114 8.21 -0.36 1.56
CA GLY A 114 9.66 -0.37 1.38
C GLY A 114 10.24 -1.60 2.05
N GLY A 115 10.98 -2.44 1.32
CA GLY A 115 11.54 -3.66 1.89
C GLY A 115 11.82 -4.78 0.90
N VAL A 116 12.13 -5.96 1.46
CA VAL A 116 12.43 -7.17 0.69
C VAL A 116 11.14 -7.92 0.39
N LEU A 117 10.83 -8.07 -0.90
CA LEU A 117 9.77 -8.96 -1.37
C LEU A 117 10.37 -10.33 -1.64
N THR A 118 9.73 -11.36 -1.08
CA THR A 118 10.03 -12.75 -1.42
C THR A 118 8.95 -13.29 -2.34
N PHE A 119 9.37 -14.05 -3.35
CA PHE A 119 8.48 -14.64 -4.34
C PHE A 119 8.76 -16.13 -4.49
N ALA A 120 7.72 -16.88 -4.84
CA ALA A 120 7.84 -18.24 -5.34
C ALA A 120 6.92 -18.46 -6.56
N THR A 121 7.49 -18.91 -7.66
CA THR A 121 6.80 -19.21 -8.91
C THR A 121 6.36 -20.67 -8.91
N ALA A 122 5.14 -20.98 -9.38
CA ALA A 122 4.68 -22.37 -9.45
C ALA A 122 5.24 -23.13 -10.67
N ASN A 123 6.08 -22.50 -11.49
CA ASN A 123 6.67 -23.08 -12.68
C ASN A 123 8.21 -23.21 -12.55
N SER A 124 8.83 -24.02 -13.40
CA SER A 124 10.28 -24.24 -13.41
C SER A 124 11.08 -23.17 -14.18
N LYS A 125 10.41 -22.17 -14.75
CA LYS A 125 11.05 -21.14 -15.59
C LYS A 125 11.65 -20.01 -14.79
N GLY A 126 11.26 -19.85 -13.52
CA GLY A 126 11.74 -18.76 -12.66
C GLY A 126 11.25 -17.38 -13.13
N LEU A 127 11.59 -16.32 -12.40
CA LEU A 127 11.24 -14.97 -12.80
C LEU A 127 12.21 -14.45 -13.85
N SER A 128 11.69 -13.91 -14.96
CA SER A 128 12.49 -13.31 -16.03
C SER A 128 12.46 -11.78 -16.02
N ASN A 129 11.41 -11.19 -15.44
CA ASN A 129 11.25 -9.74 -15.33
C ASN A 129 10.30 -9.41 -14.19
N TYR A 130 10.47 -8.20 -13.62
CA TYR A 130 9.45 -7.58 -12.79
C TYR A 130 9.26 -6.10 -13.13
N VAL A 131 8.08 -5.59 -12.81
CA VAL A 131 7.72 -4.17 -12.81
C VAL A 131 6.99 -3.87 -11.51
N VAL A 132 7.36 -2.78 -10.85
CA VAL A 132 6.71 -2.26 -9.66
C VAL A 132 6.09 -0.94 -10.03
N VAL A 133 4.81 -0.80 -9.76
CA VAL A 133 4.03 0.42 -9.96
C VAL A 133 3.39 0.85 -8.65
N GLY A 134 3.13 2.13 -8.46
CA GLY A 134 2.38 2.62 -7.31
C GLY A 134 1.56 3.84 -7.63
N THR A 135 0.61 4.11 -6.76
CA THR A 135 -0.28 5.28 -6.85
C THR A 135 0.29 6.41 -6.03
N SER A 136 0.28 7.61 -6.57
CA SER A 136 0.69 8.81 -5.83
C SER A 136 0.00 8.85 -4.46
N PRO A 137 0.72 9.14 -3.36
CA PRO A 137 0.08 9.29 -2.06
C PRO A 137 -1.00 10.36 -2.15
N VAL A 138 -2.24 9.97 -1.88
CA VAL A 138 -3.37 10.90 -1.86
C VAL A 138 -3.04 12.01 -0.86
N PRO A 139 -2.99 13.29 -1.29
CA PRO A 139 -2.73 14.39 -0.37
C PRO A 139 -3.77 14.31 0.74
N LEU A 140 -3.32 14.09 1.97
CA LEU A 140 -4.18 14.09 3.14
C LEU A 140 -5.04 15.35 3.11
N PRO A 141 -6.33 15.26 3.43
CA PRO A 141 -7.29 16.17 2.84
C PRO A 141 -6.94 17.59 3.28
N ALA A 142 -6.53 18.41 2.32
CA ALA A 142 -6.73 19.85 2.42
C ALA A 142 -8.19 20.14 2.81
N ALA A 143 -9.13 19.22 2.51
CA ALA A 143 -10.50 19.21 3.00
C ALA A 143 -10.63 19.26 4.53
N ALA A 144 -9.72 18.69 5.32
CA ALA A 144 -9.77 18.81 6.79
C ALA A 144 -9.47 20.25 7.23
N TRP A 145 -8.46 20.88 6.62
CA TRP A 145 -8.15 22.28 6.85
C TRP A 145 -9.23 23.22 6.31
N MET A 146 -9.78 22.92 5.14
CA MET A 146 -10.91 23.66 4.56
C MET A 146 -12.19 23.49 5.38
N LEU A 147 -12.44 22.32 5.96
CA LEU A 147 -13.57 22.06 6.86
C LEU A 147 -13.41 22.87 8.15
N LEU A 148 -12.21 22.87 8.73
CA LEU A 148 -11.89 23.69 9.92
C LEU A 148 -12.01 25.18 9.62
N ALA A 149 -11.52 25.64 8.46
CA ALA A 149 -11.66 27.02 8.01
C ALA A 149 -13.14 27.39 7.79
N GLY A 150 -13.93 26.49 7.18
CA GLY A 150 -15.36 26.65 6.99
C GLY A 150 -16.14 26.73 8.30
N LEU A 151 -15.85 25.84 9.25
CA LEU A 151 -16.42 25.87 10.61
C LEU A 151 -16.04 27.14 11.36
N GLY A 152 -14.77 27.56 11.26
CA GLY A 152 -14.29 28.81 11.85
C GLY A 152 -15.04 30.04 11.31
N GLY A 153 -15.26 30.10 10.00
CA GLY A 153 -16.05 31.16 9.35
C GLY A 153 -17.51 31.19 9.83
N LEU A 154 -18.15 30.03 9.94
CA LEU A 154 -19.53 29.90 10.45
C LEU A 154 -19.67 30.36 11.90
N VAL A 155 -18.73 29.98 12.78
CA VAL A 155 -18.71 30.43 14.18
C VAL A 155 -18.52 31.94 14.27
N PHE A 156 -17.67 32.52 13.43
CA PHE A 156 -17.44 33.96 13.39
C PHE A 156 -18.68 34.75 12.97
N VAL A 157 -19.40 34.30 11.94
CA VAL A 157 -20.66 34.92 11.50
C VAL A 157 -21.71 34.86 12.61
N ARG A 158 -21.84 33.73 13.32
CA ARG A 158 -22.75 33.61 14.46
C ARG A 158 -22.43 34.60 15.58
N ARG A 159 -21.15 34.79 15.90
CA ARG A 159 -20.71 35.76 16.91
C ARG A 159 -21.02 37.21 16.53
N ARG A 160 -20.97 37.55 15.24
CA ARG A 160 -21.36 38.89 14.77
C ARG A 160 -22.86 39.15 14.90
N ARG A 161 -23.71 38.16 14.63
CA ARG A 161 -25.17 38.31 14.76
C ARG A 161 -25.64 38.47 16.21
N LEU A 162 -24.98 37.80 17.15
CA LEU A 162 -25.31 37.89 18.58
C LEU A 162 -24.91 39.23 19.23
N LYS A 163 -24.05 40.03 18.59
CA LYS A 163 -23.67 41.38 19.08
C LYS A 163 -24.49 42.51 18.44
N ALA A 164 -25.29 42.21 17.42
CA ALA A 164 -26.12 43.17 16.70
C ALA A 164 -27.61 43.08 17.10
N ALA A 165 -27.94 42.18 18.02
CA ALA A 165 -29.21 42.06 18.73
C ALA A 165 -28.99 42.44 20.19
#